data_AF-A0A183FKF2-F1
#
_entry.id   AF-A0A183FKF2-F1
#
_cell.length_a   1.000
_cell.length_b   1.000
_cell.length_c   1.000
_cell.angle_alpha   90.00
_cell.angle_beta   90.00
_cell.angle_gamma   90.00
#
_symmetry.space_group_name_H-M   'P 1'
#
loop_
_entity.id
_entity.type
_entity.pdbx_description
1 polymer ?
#
loop_
_entity_poly.entity_id
_entity_poly.type
_entity_poly.pdbx_seq_one_letter_code
_entity_poly.pdbx_strand_id
1 'polypeptide(L)'
;LITMAIQHSANHKMTLSEIYNWIMDLFPYYRQNQQRWQNSIRHSLSFNDCFVKIARTPDKPGKGSFWTLHELCGNMFENGCYLRRQKRFKVKERDPPRKKVAAVTPSPNNSH
;
A
#
# COMPACT_ATOMS: atom_id res chain seq x y z
N LEU A 1 8.56 9.53 -3.82
CA LEU A 1 7.64 9.20 -4.94
C LEU A 1 6.40 8.47 -4.45
N ILE A 2 6.50 7.22 -3.97
CA ILE A 2 5.33 6.43 -3.52
C ILE A 2 4.59 7.13 -2.37
N THR A 3 5.30 7.58 -1.34
CA THR A 3 4.71 8.30 -0.20
C THR A 3 3.90 9.53 -0.66
N MET A 4 4.50 10.35 -1.54
CA MET A 4 3.83 11.55 -2.08
C MET A 4 2.56 11.20 -2.86
N ALA A 5 2.60 10.12 -3.67
CA ALA A 5 1.44 9.65 -4.41
C ALA A 5 0.30 9.25 -3.45
N ILE A 6 0.62 8.46 -2.42
CA ILE A 6 -0.37 7.99 -1.43
C ILE A 6 -0.95 9.17 -0.64
N GLN A 7 -0.12 10.11 -0.18
CA GLN A 7 -0.57 11.30 0.56
C GLN A 7 -1.42 12.25 -0.30
N HIS A 8 -1.17 12.32 -1.60
CA HIS A 8 -1.98 13.13 -2.52
C HIS A 8 -3.38 12.53 -2.78
N SER A 9 -3.58 11.23 -2.52
CA SER A 9 -4.89 10.61 -2.68
C SER A 9 -5.83 11.01 -1.54
N ALA A 10 -7.07 11.37 -1.85
CA ALA A 10 -8.07 11.77 -0.85
C ALA A 10 -8.30 10.72 0.26
N ASN A 11 -8.12 9.44 -0.09
CA ASN A 11 -8.32 8.31 0.82
C ASN A 11 -7.03 7.80 1.47
N HIS A 12 -5.90 8.49 1.28
CA HIS A 12 -4.56 8.07 1.76
C HIS A 12 -4.19 6.63 1.35
N LYS A 13 -4.71 6.17 0.20
CA LYS A 13 -4.45 4.84 -0.35
C LYS A 13 -4.55 4.86 -1.86
N MET A 14 -3.66 4.12 -2.51
CA MET A 14 -3.65 3.97 -3.97
C MET A 14 -3.33 2.53 -4.37
N THR A 15 -3.86 2.09 -5.50
CA THR A 15 -3.45 0.86 -6.17
C THR A 15 -2.08 1.02 -6.83
N LEU A 16 -1.45 -0.09 -7.17
CA LEU A 16 -0.18 -0.08 -7.91
C LEU A 16 -0.27 0.69 -9.24
N SER A 17 -1.39 0.54 -9.95
CA SER A 17 -1.62 1.23 -11.24
C SER A 17 -1.78 2.73 -11.05
N GLU A 18 -2.50 3.16 -10.01
CA GLU A 18 -2.66 4.58 -9.69
C GLU A 18 -1.33 5.23 -9.31
N ILE A 19 -0.47 4.51 -8.57
CA ILE A 19 0.89 4.98 -8.25
C ILE A 19 1.72 5.18 -9.53
N TYR A 20 1.62 4.27 -10.51
CA TYR A 20 2.33 4.40 -11.78
C TYR A 20 1.86 5.64 -12.55
N ASN A 21 0.55 5.81 -12.68
CA ASN A 21 -0.03 6.93 -13.43
C ASN A 21 0.33 8.26 -12.78
N TRP A 22 0.16 8.40 -11.45
CA TRP A 22 0.50 9.62 -10.73
C TRP A 22 1.98 10.03 -10.92
N ILE A 23 2.90 9.05 -10.88
CA ILE A 23 4.33 9.32 -11.11
C ILE A 23 4.58 9.80 -12.54
N MET A 24 3.95 9.18 -13.54
CA MET A 24 4.10 9.56 -14.96
C MET A 24 3.47 10.92 -15.29
N ASP A 25 2.38 11.27 -14.60
CA ASP A 25 1.68 12.54 -14.76
C ASP A 25 2.53 13.68 -14.22
N LEU A 26 3.05 13.53 -13.00
CA LEU A 26 3.80 14.59 -12.30
C LEU A 26 5.26 14.70 -12.75
N PHE A 27 5.89 13.58 -13.13
CA PHE A 27 7.31 13.53 -13.48
C PHE A 27 7.51 12.92 -14.88
N PRO A 28 7.49 13.75 -15.95
CA PRO A 28 7.56 13.27 -17.33
C PRO A 28 8.75 12.35 -17.65
N TYR A 29 9.86 12.49 -16.92
CA TYR A 29 11.02 11.60 -16.98
C TYR A 29 10.66 10.11 -16.87
N TYR A 30 9.65 9.75 -16.06
CA TYR A 30 9.25 8.35 -15.84
C TYR A 30 8.31 7.79 -16.90
N ARG A 31 7.92 8.55 -17.92
CA ARG A 31 7.07 8.04 -19.02
C ARG A 31 7.80 7.02 -19.89
N GLN A 32 9.12 7.11 -19.94
CA GLN A 32 9.99 6.19 -20.66
C GLN A 32 10.56 5.11 -19.72
N ASN A 33 11.06 4.01 -20.29
CA ASN A 33 11.73 2.92 -19.55
C ASN A 33 10.90 2.35 -18.39
N GLN A 34 9.57 2.27 -18.59
CA GLN A 34 8.58 1.93 -17.56
C GLN A 34 8.90 0.64 -16.80
N GLN A 35 9.32 -0.39 -17.53
CA GLN A 35 9.57 -1.70 -16.93
C GLN A 35 10.60 -1.66 -15.78
N ARG A 36 11.68 -0.89 -15.94
CA ARG A 36 12.78 -0.82 -14.96
C ARG A 36 12.33 -0.16 -13.66
N TRP A 37 11.79 1.05 -13.74
CA TRP A 37 11.42 1.78 -12.53
C TRP A 37 10.14 1.22 -11.89
N GLN A 38 9.18 0.72 -12.67
CA GLN A 38 8.00 0.06 -12.12
C GLN A 38 8.38 -1.19 -11.32
N ASN A 39 9.43 -1.91 -11.73
CA ASN A 39 9.97 -3.02 -10.96
C ASN A 39 10.54 -2.57 -9.62
N SER A 40 11.30 -1.47 -9.61
CA SER A 40 11.80 -0.86 -8.38
C SER A 40 10.67 -0.38 -7.45
N ILE A 41 9.55 0.12 -8.00
CA ILE A 41 8.36 0.48 -7.22
C ILE A 41 7.72 -0.76 -6.58
N ARG A 42 7.51 -1.85 -7.34
CA ARG A 42 6.96 -3.11 -6.80
C ARG A 42 7.84 -3.67 -5.69
N HIS A 43 9.15 -3.67 -5.90
CA HIS A 43 10.10 -4.08 -4.89
C HIS A 43 10.00 -3.20 -3.64
N SER A 44 9.94 -1.87 -3.81
CA SER A 44 9.86 -0.93 -2.68
C SER A 44 8.61 -1.11 -1.84
N LEU A 45 7.45 -1.34 -2.47
CA LEU A 45 6.17 -1.58 -1.79
C LEU A 45 6.20 -2.85 -0.94
N SER A 46 6.76 -3.93 -1.47
CA SER A 46 6.84 -5.20 -0.75
C SER A 46 7.99 -5.24 0.27
N PHE A 47 9.08 -4.52 0.00
CA PHE A 47 10.28 -4.58 0.83
C PHE A 47 10.21 -3.64 2.02
N ASN A 48 9.55 -2.48 1.95
CA ASN A 48 9.53 -1.51 3.04
C ASN A 48 8.25 -1.59 3.87
N ASP A 49 8.38 -1.83 5.17
CA ASP A 49 7.27 -1.92 6.15
C ASP A 49 6.45 -0.63 6.27
N CYS A 50 6.96 0.48 5.72
CA CYS A 50 6.25 1.74 5.57
C CYS A 50 4.99 1.59 4.69
N PHE A 51 5.01 0.67 3.73
CA PHE A 51 3.90 0.45 2.81
C PHE A 51 3.13 -0.80 3.20
N VAL A 52 1.84 -0.62 3.50
CA VAL A 52 0.96 -1.71 3.95
C VAL A 52 -0.03 -2.04 2.84
N LYS A 53 -0.20 -3.33 2.57
CA LYS A 53 -1.14 -3.85 1.57
C LYS A 53 -2.52 -4.02 2.18
N ILE A 54 -3.53 -3.40 1.59
CA ILE A 54 -4.94 -3.49 1.99
C ILE A 54 -5.73 -4.28 0.94
N ALA A 55 -6.45 -5.31 1.38
CA ALA A 55 -7.36 -6.07 0.52
C ALA A 55 -8.55 -5.20 0.09
N ARG A 56 -9.04 -5.40 -1.13
CA ARG A 56 -10.29 -4.75 -1.58
C ARG A 56 -11.48 -5.32 -0.81
N THR A 57 -12.51 -4.51 -0.62
CA THR A 57 -13.78 -5.03 -0.10
C THR A 57 -14.42 -5.93 -1.16
N PRO A 58 -15.16 -6.97 -0.75
CA PRO A 58 -15.86 -7.87 -1.69
C PRO A 58 -16.77 -7.11 -2.66
N ASP A 59 -17.35 -6.01 -2.20
CA ASP A 59 -18.32 -5.18 -2.91
C ASP A 59 -17.70 -4.30 -4.01
N LYS A 60 -16.36 -4.18 -4.03
CA LYS A 60 -15.61 -3.38 -5.02
C LYS A 60 -14.59 -4.25 -5.76
N PRO A 61 -15.05 -5.21 -6.57
CA PRO A 61 -14.16 -6.07 -7.34
C PRO A 61 -13.30 -5.23 -8.28
N GLY A 62 -12.02 -5.57 -8.38
CA GLY A 62 -11.08 -4.90 -9.27
C GLY A 62 -9.67 -5.44 -9.15
N LYS A 63 -8.81 -5.05 -10.10
CA LYS A 63 -7.45 -5.58 -10.19
C LYS A 63 -6.57 -5.05 -9.06
N GLY A 64 -5.90 -5.96 -8.38
CA GLY A 64 -4.86 -5.66 -7.40
C GLY A 64 -5.37 -5.17 -6.05
N SER A 65 -4.42 -4.89 -5.16
CA SER A 65 -4.68 -4.41 -3.80
C SER A 65 -4.38 -2.91 -3.68
N PHE A 66 -4.94 -2.28 -2.66
CA PHE A 66 -4.55 -0.93 -2.27
C PHE A 66 -3.26 -0.98 -1.44
N TRP A 67 -2.50 0.11 -1.51
CA TRP A 67 -1.32 0.37 -0.70
C TRP A 67 -1.54 1.66 0.07
N THR A 68 -1.26 1.62 1.37
CA THR A 68 -1.30 2.76 2.28
C THR A 68 0.06 2.94 2.96
N LEU A 69 0.25 4.08 3.62
CA LEU A 69 1.32 4.25 4.59
C LEU A 69 0.94 3.62 5.93
N HIS A 70 1.91 3.04 6.61
CA HIS A 70 1.78 2.63 8.00
C HIS A 70 1.56 3.88 8.87
N GLU A 71 0.70 3.78 9.91
CA GLU A 71 0.32 4.91 10.77
C GLU A 71 1.54 5.61 11.39
N LEU A 72 2.47 4.83 11.94
CA LEU A 72 3.75 5.32 12.48
C LEU A 72 4.66 5.97 11.43
N CYS A 73 4.45 5.71 10.14
CA CYS A 73 5.25 6.30 9.06
C CYS A 73 4.69 7.61 8.51
N GLY A 74 3.41 7.91 8.71
CA GLY A 74 2.77 9.12 8.18
C GLY A 74 3.47 10.40 8.66
N ASN A 75 3.66 10.52 9.98
CA ASN A 75 4.28 11.69 10.61
C ASN A 75 5.79 11.82 10.30
N MET A 76 6.39 10.82 9.63
CA MET A 76 7.82 10.86 9.29
C MET A 76 8.13 11.73 8.07
N PHE A 77 7.12 12.11 7.29
CA PHE A 77 7.26 12.88 6.05
C PHE A 77 6.60 14.27 6.12
N GLU A 78 5.89 14.58 7.21
CA GLU A 78 5.13 15.83 7.39
C GLU A 78 6.05 17.07 7.54
N ASN A 79 7.27 16.90 8.07
CA ASN A 79 8.26 17.98 8.23
C ASN A 79 9.12 18.23 6.97
N GLY A 80 8.62 17.93 5.77
CA GLY A 80 9.32 18.24 4.50
C GLY A 80 10.54 17.38 4.17
N CYS A 81 10.90 16.39 5.01
CA CYS A 81 12.00 15.47 4.73
C CYS A 81 11.54 14.31 3.83
N TYR A 82 11.34 14.61 2.54
CA TYR A 82 11.15 13.60 1.50
C TYR A 82 12.47 12.97 1.03
N LEU A 83 13.59 13.37 1.65
CA LEU A 83 14.92 12.85 1.36
C LEU A 83 15.03 11.37 1.74
N ARG A 84 15.86 10.64 0.99
CA ARG A 84 16.16 9.24 1.26
C ARG A 84 16.77 9.11 2.65
N ARG A 85 16.05 8.44 3.56
CA ARG A 85 16.59 8.12 4.90
C ARG A 85 17.82 7.22 4.83
N GLN A 86 18.77 7.49 5.72
CA GLN A 86 19.94 6.63 5.95
C GLN A 86 19.58 5.34 6.71
N LYS A 87 18.59 5.39 7.62
CA LYS A 87 18.13 4.24 8.41
C LYS A 87 16.70 3.85 8.03
N ARG A 88 16.51 2.56 7.69
CA ARG A 88 15.22 2.01 7.27
C ARG A 88 14.24 1.94 8.45
N PHE A 89 12.97 2.29 8.18
CA PHE A 89 11.86 1.99 9.11
C PHE A 89 11.63 0.48 9.18
N LYS A 90 11.66 -0.05 10.39
CA LYS A 90 11.30 -1.44 10.69
C LYS A 90 10.30 -1.40 11.84
N VAL A 91 9.15 -2.04 11.67
CA VAL A 91 8.22 -2.25 12.78
C VAL A 91 8.89 -3.25 13.73
N LYS A 92 9.20 -2.82 14.96
CA LYS A 92 9.72 -3.72 16.00
C LYS A 92 8.53 -4.49 16.55
N GLU A 93 8.58 -5.80 16.37
CA GLU A 93 7.54 -6.81 16.64
C GLU A 93 6.29 -6.73 15.76
N ARG A 94 6.06 -7.84 15.05
CA ARG A 94 4.84 -8.09 14.29
C ARG A 94 3.75 -8.35 15.31
N ASP A 95 2.80 -7.43 15.46
CA ASP A 95 1.46 -7.85 15.88
C ASP A 95 1.05 -8.99 14.94
N PRO A 96 0.57 -10.14 15.48
CA PRO A 96 0.21 -11.26 14.65
C PRO A 96 -0.78 -10.78 13.59
N PRO A 97 -0.66 -11.25 12.32
CA PRO A 97 -1.58 -10.83 11.28
C PRO A 97 -3.00 -11.04 11.79
N ARG A 98 -3.81 -9.97 11.83
CA ARG A 98 -5.25 -10.07 12.15
C ARG A 98 -5.79 -11.26 11.37
N LYS A 99 -6.10 -12.33 12.10
CA LYS A 99 -6.59 -13.58 11.52
C LYS A 99 -7.72 -13.20 10.57
N LYS A 100 -7.67 -13.71 9.33
CA LYS A 100 -8.83 -13.70 8.45
C LYS A 100 -9.98 -14.27 9.27
N VAL A 101 -10.97 -13.44 9.58
CA VAL A 101 -12.20 -13.92 10.20
C VAL A 101 -12.83 -14.82 9.14
N ALA A 102 -12.63 -16.13 9.28
CA ALA A 102 -13.35 -17.10 8.49
C ALA A 102 -14.83 -16.89 8.81
N ALA A 103 -15.61 -16.65 7.75
CA ALA A 103 -17.05 -16.57 7.86
C ALA A 103 -17.57 -17.80 8.61
N VAL A 104 -18.24 -17.55 9.74
CA VAL A 104 -19.00 -18.56 10.47
C VAL A 104 -20.14 -18.98 9.54
N THR A 105 -20.04 -20.17 8.95
CA THR A 105 -21.16 -20.84 8.29
C THR A 105 -22.15 -21.30 9.37
N PRO A 106 -23.45 -20.95 9.30
CA PRO A 106 -24.43 -21.51 10.21
C PRO A 106 -24.73 -22.96 9.79
N SER A 107 -24.62 -23.91 10.72
CA SER A 107 -25.13 -25.27 10.51
C SER A 107 -26.67 -25.28 10.61
N PRO A 108 -27.39 -26.06 9.79
CA PRO A 108 -28.84 -26.18 9.92
C PRO A 108 -29.17 -27.12 11.08
N ASN A 109 -29.96 -26.61 12.03
CA ASN A 109 -30.52 -27.40 13.12
C ASN A 109 -31.56 -28.35 12.53
N ASN A 110 -31.34 -29.66 12.66
CA ASN A 110 -32.34 -30.67 12.31
C ASN A 110 -33.12 -31.02 13.59
N SER A 111 -34.41 -30.72 13.58
CA SER A 111 -35.41 -31.14 14.55
C SER A 111 -35.52 -32.66 14.61
N HIS A 112 -35.62 -33.23 15.81
CA HIS A 112 -36.50 -34.35 16.22
C HIS A 112 -36.68 -34.28 17.73
#